data_AF-A0A924V7T7-F1
#
_entry.id   AF-A0A924V7T7-F1
#
_cell.length_a   1.000
_cell.length_b   1.000
_cell.length_c   1.000
_cell.angle_alpha   90.00
_cell.angle_beta   90.00
_cell.angle_gamma   90.00
#
_symmetry.space_group_name_H-M   'P 1'
#
loop_
_entity.id
_entity.type
_entity.pdbx_description
1 polymer ?
#
loop_
_entity_poly.entity_id
_entity_poly.type
_entity_poly.pdbx_seq_one_letter_code
_entity_poly.pdbx_strand_id
1 'polypeptide(L)' 'MQSITIIPNSFSGFLNQTSHEEKLKQKLNQFGLNPIDWSLNFYQKNYALITNTEENDFQFIGKINAAKTNWEFIQLFNI' A
#
# COMPACT_ATOMS: atom_id res chain seq x y z
N MET A 1 1.95 -27.40 37.67
CA MET A 1 2.18 -26.08 37.05
C MET A 1 2.50 -26.33 35.59
N GLN A 2 1.54 -26.16 34.69
CA GLN A 2 1.74 -26.39 33.26
C GLN A 2 2.18 -25.08 32.60
N SER A 3 3.31 -25.12 31.90
CA SER A 3 3.93 -23.97 31.25
C SER A 3 3.13 -23.58 30.01
N ILE A 4 2.69 -22.33 29.93
CA ILE A 4 2.03 -21.78 28.75
C ILE A 4 3.13 -21.46 27.74
N THR A 5 3.35 -22.34 26.77
CA THR A 5 4.17 -22.05 25.61
C THR A 5 3.43 -21.05 24.74
N ILE A 6 3.84 -19.78 24.81
CA ILE A 6 3.41 -18.75 23.86
C ILE A 6 4.04 -19.12 22.52
N ILE A 7 3.24 -19.72 21.63
CA ILE A 7 3.60 -19.85 20.23
C ILE A 7 3.57 -18.42 19.68
N PRO A 8 4.70 -17.83 19.23
CA PRO A 8 4.60 -16.56 18.52
C PRO A 8 3.80 -16.85 17.27
N ASN A 9 2.61 -16.24 17.18
CA ASN A 9 1.79 -16.24 15.97
C ASN A 9 2.73 -16.04 14.79
N SER A 10 2.94 -17.12 14.05
CA SER A 10 3.66 -17.08 12.80
C SER A 10 2.82 -16.17 11.92
N PHE A 11 3.29 -14.94 11.71
CA PHE A 11 2.76 -13.98 10.76
C PHE A 11 2.98 -14.56 9.35
N SER A 12 2.18 -15.56 9.01
CA SER A 12 2.14 -16.26 7.74
C SER A 12 1.37 -15.41 6.71
N GLY A 13 1.81 -14.17 6.50
CA GLY A 13 1.08 -13.19 5.67
C GLY A 13 1.90 -12.42 4.64
N PHE A 14 3.24 -12.44 4.69
CA PHE A 14 4.05 -11.44 3.98
C PHE A 14 4.71 -11.88 2.66
N LEU A 15 4.49 -13.09 2.15
CA LEU A 15 5.34 -13.62 1.07
C LEU A 15 4.67 -13.81 -0.30
N ASN A 16 3.45 -13.33 -0.53
CA ASN A 16 2.82 -13.40 -1.88
C ASN A 16 2.11 -12.12 -2.36
N GLN A 17 2.04 -11.06 -1.55
CA GLN A 17 1.47 -9.77 -1.96
C GLN A 17 2.51 -8.84 -2.64
N THR A 18 3.80 -9.16 -2.54
CA THR A 18 4.92 -8.36 -3.03
C THR A 18 4.79 -8.00 -4.51
N SER A 19 4.36 -8.90 -5.40
CA SER A 19 4.40 -8.57 -6.84
C SER A 19 3.38 -7.53 -7.34
N HIS A 20 2.20 -7.42 -6.71
CA HIS A 20 1.13 -6.53 -7.22
C HIS A 20 1.24 -5.15 -6.60
N GLU A 21 1.49 -5.10 -5.30
CA GLU A 21 1.72 -3.87 -4.57
C GLU A 21 2.99 -3.17 -5.06
N GLU A 22 4.12 -3.88 -5.21
CA GLU A 22 5.35 -3.30 -5.72
C GLU A 22 5.16 -2.73 -7.14
N LYS A 23 4.45 -3.44 -8.02
CA LYS A 23 4.15 -2.94 -9.38
C LYS A 23 3.31 -1.67 -9.35
N LEU A 24 2.30 -1.59 -8.49
CA LEU A 24 1.50 -0.37 -8.34
C LEU A 24 2.32 0.77 -7.74
N LYS A 25 3.12 0.46 -6.72
CA LYS A 25 4.01 1.41 -6.05
C LYS A 25 5.03 1.98 -7.03
N GLN A 26 5.64 1.16 -7.89
CA GLN A 26 6.54 1.61 -8.95
C GLN A 26 5.87 2.55 -9.98
N LYS A 27 4.56 2.40 -10.21
CA LYS A 27 3.80 3.26 -11.14
C LYS A 27 3.42 4.61 -10.55
N LEU A 28 3.68 4.86 -9.25
CA LEU A 28 3.59 6.19 -8.65
C LEU A 28 4.54 7.20 -9.32
N ASN A 29 5.67 6.73 -9.85
CA ASN A 29 6.61 7.56 -10.62
C ASN A 29 5.95 8.30 -11.79
N GLN A 30 4.88 7.73 -12.38
CA GLN A 30 4.14 8.36 -13.49
C GLN A 30 3.43 9.66 -13.07
N PHE A 31 3.24 9.85 -11.77
CA PHE A 31 2.61 11.00 -11.15
C PHE A 31 3.63 11.91 -10.44
N GLY A 32 4.94 11.67 -10.63
CA GLY A 32 6.01 12.41 -9.95
C GLY A 32 6.21 12.04 -8.48
N LEU A 33 5.61 10.94 -8.02
CA LEU A 33 5.72 10.44 -6.65
C LEU A 33 6.77 9.33 -6.60
N ASN A 34 7.86 9.53 -5.84
CA ASN A 34 8.94 8.55 -5.71
C ASN A 34 8.49 7.31 -4.91
N PRO A 35 8.42 6.11 -5.49
CA PRO A 35 7.92 4.91 -4.81
C PRO A 35 8.55 4.62 -3.45
N ILE A 36 9.78 5.07 -3.18
CA ILE A 36 10.44 4.84 -1.88
C ILE A 36 9.75 5.62 -0.76
N ASP A 37 9.31 6.85 -1.06
CA ASP A 37 8.84 7.83 -0.07
C ASP A 37 7.34 7.70 0.23
N TRP A 38 6.64 6.78 -0.45
CA TRP A 38 5.19 6.62 -0.35
C TRP A 38 4.80 5.19 0.01
N SER A 39 3.82 5.06 0.90
CA SER A 39 3.21 3.79 1.31
C SER A 39 1.82 3.64 0.71
N LEU A 40 1.44 2.40 0.40
CA LEU A 40 0.12 2.06 -0.15
C LEU A 40 -0.72 1.36 0.92
N ASN A 41 -1.81 1.98 1.34
CA ASN A 41 -2.77 1.40 2.28
C ASN A 41 -4.05 1.05 1.53
N PHE A 42 -4.23 -0.24 1.20
CA PHE A 42 -5.43 -0.73 0.51
C PHE A 42 -6.59 -0.87 1.50
N TYR A 43 -7.65 -0.08 1.33
CA TYR A 43 -8.83 -0.12 2.20
C TYR A 43 -10.11 -0.55 1.45
N GLN A 44 -10.08 -0.58 0.11
CA GLN A 44 -11.13 -1.16 -0.73
C GLN A 44 -10.51 -1.91 -1.92
N LYS A 45 -11.31 -2.77 -2.57
CA LYS A 45 -10.85 -3.65 -3.67
C LYS A 45 -10.08 -2.92 -4.79
N ASN A 46 -10.46 -1.67 -5.08
CA ASN A 46 -9.88 -0.87 -6.17
C ASN A 46 -9.39 0.50 -5.69
N TYR A 47 -9.16 0.69 -4.39
CA TYR A 47 -8.66 1.96 -3.87
C TYR A 47 -7.53 1.76 -2.87
N ALA A 48 -6.54 2.63 -2.95
CA ALA A 48 -5.46 2.73 -2.00
C ALA A 48 -5.31 4.17 -1.52
N LEU A 49 -5.04 4.32 -0.23
CA LEU A 49 -4.58 5.58 0.34
C LEU A 49 -3.06 5.59 0.22
N ILE A 50 -2.51 6.63 -0.37
CA ILE A 50 -1.09 6.81 -0.63
C ILE A 50 -0.61 7.88 0.34
N THR A 51 0.25 7.48 1.27
CA THR A 51 0.74 8.35 2.35
C THR A 51 2.25 8.45 2.29
N ASN A 52 2.82 9.62 2.54
CA ASN A 52 4.27 9.74 2.61
C ASN A 52 4.78 9.01 3.87
N THR A 53 5.96 8.40 3.77
CA THR A 53 6.56 7.59 4.86
C THR A 53 7.17 8.42 5.97
N GLU A 54 7.61 9.64 5.66
CA GLU A 54 8.30 10.55 6.57
C GLU A 54 7.38 11.69 7.04
N GLU A 55 6.50 12.17 6.16
CA GLU A 55 5.62 13.32 6.39
C GLU A 55 4.14 12.92 6.24
N ASN A 56 3.24 13.58 6.97
CA ASN A 56 1.78 13.34 6.85
C ASN A 56 1.02 14.51 6.23
N ASP A 57 1.74 15.48 5.67
CA ASP A 57 1.16 16.74 5.18
C ASP A 57 0.33 16.54 3.91
N PHE A 58 0.65 15.50 3.12
CA PHE A 58 -0.06 15.17 1.89
C PHE A 58 -0.47 13.71 1.87
N GLN A 59 -1.75 13.47 1.62
CA GLN A 59 -2.30 12.15 1.37
C GLN A 59 -2.95 12.15 0.00
N PHE A 60 -2.89 11.02 -0.70
CA PHE A 60 -3.57 10.86 -1.97
C PHE A 60 -4.47 9.65 -1.95
N ILE A 61 -5.56 9.74 -2.68
CA ILE A 61 -6.45 8.63 -2.96
C ILE A 61 -6.19 8.15 -4.39
N GLY A 62 -5.76 6.90 -4.52
CA GLY A 62 -5.51 6.25 -5.80
C GLY A 62 -6.61 5.25 -6.13
N LYS A 63 -7.19 5.34 -7.33
CA LYS A 63 -8.08 4.31 -7.87
C LYS A 63 -7.28 3.34 -8.74
N ILE A 64 -7.46 2.04 -8.51
CA ILE A 64 -6.73 0.96 -9.16
C ILE A 64 -7.59 0.35 -10.26
N ASN A 65 -7.07 0.31 -11.48
CA ASN A 65 -7.58 -0.53 -12.55
C ASN A 65 -7.10 -1.97 -12.32
N ALA A 66 -7.93 -2.78 -11.65
CA ALA A 66 -7.59 -4.15 -11.29
C ALA A 66 -7.24 -5.04 -12.51
N ALA A 67 -7.85 -4.78 -13.68
CA ALA A 67 -7.57 -5.54 -14.90
C ALA A 67 -6.16 -5.26 -15.47
N LYS A 68 -5.65 -4.03 -15.29
CA LYS A 68 -4.36 -3.58 -15.85
C LYS A 68 -3.25 -3.43 -14.80
N THR A 69 -3.54 -3.67 -13.52
CA THR A 69 -2.61 -3.45 -12.41
C THR A 69 -1.97 -2.06 -12.51
N ASN A 70 -2.80 -1.02 -12.65
CA ASN A 70 -2.33 0.36 -12.79
C ASN A 70 -3.24 1.33 -12.03
N TRP A 71 -2.75 2.54 -11.78
CA TRP A 71 -3.55 3.68 -11.36
C TRP A 71 -4.45 4.13 -12.50
N GLU A 72 -5.75 4.20 -12.24
CA GLU A 72 -6.73 4.88 -13.10
C GLU A 72 -6.63 6.38 -12.88
N PHE A 73 -6.51 6.81 -11.63
CA PHE A 73 -6.16 8.16 -11.23
C PHE A 73 -5.54 8.18 -9.83
N ILE A 74 -4.87 9.29 -9.53
CA ILE A 74 -4.44 9.67 -8.17
C ILE A 74 -4.91 11.10 -7.95
N GLN A 75 -5.53 11.36 -6.81
CA GLN A 75 -6.04 12.68 -6.44
C GLN A 75 -5.59 13.04 -5.03
N LEU A 76 -5.35 14.33 -4.79
CA LEU A 76 -5.05 14.82 -3.45
C LEU A 76 -6.25 14.54 -2.55
N PHE A 77 -6.00 13.84 -1.44
CA PHE A 77 -6.97 13.55 -0.42
C PHE A 77 -6.92 14.69 0.60
N ASN A 78 -7.84 15.66 0.43
CA ASN A 78 -7.99 16.77 1.37
C ASN A 78 -9.10 16.39 2.37
N ILE A 79 -8.80 16.53 3.67
CA ILE A 79 -9.73 16.24 4.77
C ILE A 79 -10.46 17.52 5.17
#